data_AF-A0A0S3KBH9-F1
#
_entry.id   AF-A0A0S3KBH9-F1
#
_cell.length_a   1.000
_cell.length_b   1.000
_cell.length_c   1.000
_cell.angle_alpha   90.00
_cell.angle_beta   90.00
_cell.angle_gamma   90.00
#
_symmetry.space_group_name_H-M   'P 1'
#
loop_
_entity.id
_entity.type
_entity.pdbx_description
1 polymer ?
#
loop_
_entity_poly.entity_id
_entity_poly.type
_entity_poly.pdbx_seq_one_letter_code
_entity_poly.pdbx_strand_id
1 'polypeptide(L)'
;MNNPHLKEQVDSRRTFAIISHPDAGKTTITEQLLLFGGAIRQAGTVKGKKTGNFAKSDWMEIEKQRGISVTSSVMQFDYDGKRVNILDTPGHEDFSEDTYRTLMAVDSAVMVIDSAKGIEAQTKKLFQVVKKRGIPIFTFINKLDRDGREPLELLEELEELLDIESYPMNWPIGMGKGLHGLYDIYNKRVEVYRPENNNGERFIPLVDGDIPSDLPLHQDSVYRQVLEEVELLVEAGDEFDTEKIARGDQTPVFFGSALTNFGVQTMLETFLQFAPAPYAHKTEAGEEVSPYEEEFSGFVFKIQANMNPAHRDRIAFVRICSGTFERGMDVILGRTGKKIKLSNVTQFMADARENVEEAVAGDIIGIYDTGNYQIGDTLYEGKLKVQYEELPSFTPELFMKVSAKNVMKQKSFHKGINQLVQEGAIQLYKTYLTEEYILGAVGQLQFEVFQHRMLNEYNAEVIMTPMGSKIARWIDPADLDERMSSSRNILARDRFDQPLFLFENQFAMRWFADKYPDVELKSLM
;
A
#
# COMPACT_ATOMS: atom_id res chain seq x y z
N MET A 1 26.80 -6.54 19.57
CA MET A 1 25.86 -5.47 19.16
C MET A 1 26.69 -4.20 19.05
N ASN A 2 27.05 -3.79 17.83
CA ASN A 2 28.23 -2.96 17.60
C ASN A 2 27.97 -1.49 17.24
N ASN A 3 26.72 -1.03 17.12
CA ASN A 3 26.42 0.38 16.94
C ASN A 3 25.12 0.81 17.67
N PRO A 4 25.21 1.37 18.89
CA PRO A 4 24.02 1.78 19.66
C PRO A 4 23.24 2.92 18.97
N HIS A 5 23.90 3.73 18.15
CA HIS A 5 23.25 4.81 17.41
C HIS A 5 22.36 4.27 16.28
N LEU A 6 22.84 3.26 15.52
CA LEU A 6 22.03 2.59 14.50
C LEU A 6 20.76 1.99 15.10
N LYS A 7 20.90 1.30 16.25
CA LYS A 7 19.75 0.69 16.93
C LYS A 7 18.70 1.74 17.31
N GLU A 8 19.10 2.85 17.91
CA GLU A 8 18.19 3.94 18.28
C GLU A 8 17.47 4.52 17.06
N GLN A 9 18.18 4.71 15.94
CA GLN A 9 17.57 5.18 14.70
C GLN A 9 16.56 4.16 14.14
N VAL A 10 16.90 2.87 14.11
CA VAL A 10 16.00 1.81 13.63
C VAL A 10 14.75 1.71 14.52
N ASP A 11 14.92 1.72 15.84
CA ASP A 11 13.82 1.61 16.81
C ASP A 11 12.83 2.79 16.76
N SER A 12 13.24 3.93 16.18
CA SER A 12 12.39 5.10 15.97
C SER A 12 11.56 5.04 14.67
N ARG A 13 11.83 4.11 13.75
CA ARG A 13 11.07 3.99 12.49
C ARG A 13 9.72 3.33 12.68
N ARG A 14 8.71 3.85 12.01
CA ARG A 14 7.38 3.25 11.89
C ARG A 14 6.95 3.30 10.44
N THR A 15 6.96 2.16 9.77
CA THR A 15 6.61 2.08 8.35
C THR A 15 5.36 1.26 8.16
N PHE A 16 4.31 1.88 7.63
CA PHE A 16 3.01 1.23 7.53
C PHE A 16 2.27 1.58 6.24
N ALA A 17 1.37 0.69 5.85
CA ALA A 17 0.44 0.92 4.75
C ALA A 17 -0.94 1.26 5.28
N ILE A 18 -1.70 2.08 4.53
CA ILE A 18 -3.14 2.22 4.77
C ILE A 18 -3.89 1.34 3.78
N ILE A 19 -4.74 0.45 4.30
CA ILE A 19 -5.59 -0.45 3.50
C ILE A 19 -7.07 -0.10 3.71
N SER A 20 -7.85 -0.06 2.63
CA SER A 20 -9.27 0.21 2.72
C SER A 20 -9.99 -0.17 1.43
N HIS A 21 -11.31 -0.28 1.49
CA HIS A 21 -12.14 -0.19 0.30
C HIS A 21 -12.09 1.22 -0.32
N PRO A 22 -12.34 1.38 -1.64
CA PRO A 22 -12.57 2.69 -2.25
C PRO A 22 -13.56 3.54 -1.44
N ASP A 23 -13.30 4.84 -1.38
CA ASP A 23 -14.10 5.84 -0.66
C ASP A 23 -14.21 5.70 0.86
N ALA A 24 -13.58 4.72 1.52
CA ALA A 24 -13.59 4.60 2.99
C ALA A 24 -12.91 5.79 3.70
N GLY A 25 -12.06 6.53 2.99
CA GLY A 25 -11.43 7.77 3.46
C GLY A 25 -9.93 7.67 3.72
N LYS A 26 -9.25 6.68 3.13
CA LYS A 26 -7.78 6.52 3.11
C LYS A 26 -7.03 7.83 2.82
N THR A 27 -7.30 8.49 1.70
CA THR A 27 -6.62 9.76 1.35
C THR A 27 -6.88 10.86 2.38
N THR A 28 -8.10 10.92 2.92
CA THR A 28 -8.46 11.91 3.94
C THR A 28 -7.66 11.70 5.23
N ILE A 29 -7.53 10.44 5.70
CA ILE A 29 -6.78 10.17 6.92
C ILE A 29 -5.28 10.40 6.71
N THR A 30 -4.74 10.02 5.55
CA THR A 30 -3.35 10.31 5.20
C THR A 30 -3.04 11.79 5.28
N GLU A 31 -3.91 12.66 4.73
CA GLU A 31 -3.74 14.11 4.84
C GLU A 31 -3.72 14.61 6.28
N GLN A 32 -4.58 14.07 7.15
CA GLN A 32 -4.57 14.45 8.57
C GLN A 32 -3.28 14.02 9.27
N LEU A 33 -2.77 12.82 8.99
CA LEU A 33 -1.51 12.35 9.56
C LEU A 33 -0.33 13.24 9.16
N LEU A 34 -0.27 13.66 7.89
CA LEU A 34 0.75 14.59 7.41
C LEU A 34 0.62 15.98 8.04
N LEU A 35 -0.62 16.43 8.32
CA LEU A 35 -0.86 17.69 9.03
C LEU A 35 -0.32 17.62 10.47
N PHE A 36 -0.53 16.50 11.18
CA PHE A 36 0.02 16.30 12.52
C PHE A 36 1.54 16.26 12.54
N GLY A 37 2.15 15.65 11.53
CA GLY A 37 3.60 15.67 11.34
C GLY A 37 4.18 17.04 10.97
N GLY A 38 3.35 18.08 10.82
CA GLY A 38 3.77 19.40 10.34
C GLY A 38 4.26 19.41 8.88
N ALA A 39 4.10 18.28 8.18
CA ALA A 39 4.63 18.07 6.83
C ALA A 39 3.77 18.76 5.76
N ILE A 40 2.52 19.12 6.09
CA ILE A 40 1.69 20.02 5.29
C ILE A 40 1.16 21.16 6.16
N ARG A 41 1.06 22.37 5.60
CA ARG A 41 0.58 23.55 6.34
C ARG A 41 -0.95 23.56 6.55
N GLN A 42 -1.71 22.91 5.68
CA GLN A 42 -3.18 22.81 5.74
C GLN A 42 -3.65 21.52 5.06
N ALA A 43 -4.54 20.76 5.71
CA ALA A 43 -5.28 19.65 5.08
C ALA A 43 -6.37 20.21 4.15
N GLY A 44 -6.60 19.61 2.97
CA GLY A 44 -7.47 20.32 2.02
C GLY A 44 -7.79 19.72 0.65
N THR A 45 -7.46 18.48 0.30
CA THR A 45 -7.70 18.04 -1.09
C THR A 45 -9.14 17.58 -1.33
N VAL A 46 -9.81 16.99 -0.34
CA VAL A 46 -11.18 16.43 -0.52
C VAL A 46 -12.27 17.51 -0.56
N LYS A 47 -12.04 18.69 0.04
CA LYS A 47 -12.95 19.86 -0.07
C LYS A 47 -12.88 20.57 -1.44
N GLY A 48 -11.91 20.23 -2.29
CA GLY A 48 -11.72 20.79 -3.63
C GLY A 48 -12.91 20.58 -4.59
N LYS A 49 -13.82 19.63 -4.30
CA LYS A 49 -15.06 19.45 -5.08
C LYS A 49 -15.97 20.69 -5.14
N LYS A 50 -15.86 21.64 -4.19
CA LYS A 50 -16.68 22.86 -4.18
C LYS A 50 -15.93 24.17 -4.44
N THR A 51 -14.62 24.22 -4.21
CA THR A 51 -13.84 25.47 -4.24
C THR A 51 -12.84 25.59 -5.37
N GLY A 52 -12.64 24.53 -6.18
CA GLY A 52 -11.79 24.59 -7.38
C GLY A 52 -10.28 24.71 -7.12
N ASN A 53 -9.85 24.88 -5.87
CA ASN A 53 -8.44 24.88 -5.48
C ASN A 53 -8.04 23.49 -5.02
N PHE A 54 -7.63 22.64 -5.97
CA PHE A 54 -6.84 21.45 -5.65
C PHE A 54 -5.43 21.91 -5.23
N ALA A 55 -4.88 21.32 -4.16
CA ALA A 55 -3.46 21.42 -3.90
C ALA A 55 -2.67 20.95 -5.15
N LYS A 56 -1.56 21.62 -5.42
CA LYS A 56 -0.77 21.44 -6.64
C LYS A 56 -0.21 20.01 -6.76
N SER A 57 -0.43 19.45 -7.95
CA SER A 57 0.50 18.70 -8.81
C SER A 57 0.55 17.17 -8.91
N ASP A 58 0.22 16.33 -7.92
CA ASP A 58 0.73 14.94 -8.03
C ASP A 58 -0.27 13.85 -8.47
N TRP A 59 -1.56 14.18 -8.55
CA TRP A 59 -2.61 13.22 -8.98
C TRP A 59 -2.87 13.27 -10.49
N MET A 60 -2.96 12.11 -11.13
CA MET A 60 -3.33 11.99 -12.54
C MET A 60 -4.75 12.51 -12.78
N GLU A 61 -5.02 13.03 -13.97
CA GLU A 61 -6.36 13.52 -14.32
C GLU A 61 -7.44 12.42 -14.20
N ILE A 62 -7.10 11.18 -14.54
CA ILE A 62 -7.98 10.01 -14.39
C ILE A 62 -8.31 9.69 -12.93
N GLU A 63 -7.35 9.85 -12.01
CA GLU A 63 -7.57 9.67 -10.56
C GLU A 63 -8.54 10.74 -10.04
N LYS A 64 -8.37 11.99 -10.48
CA LYS A 64 -9.26 13.11 -10.11
C LYS A 64 -10.67 12.94 -10.68
N GLN A 65 -10.79 12.53 -11.94
CA GLN A 65 -12.07 12.36 -12.61
C GLN A 65 -12.89 11.22 -12.01
N ARG A 66 -12.24 10.09 -11.67
CA ARG A 66 -12.90 8.90 -11.13
C ARG A 66 -12.97 8.87 -9.60
N GLY A 67 -12.20 9.70 -8.90
CA GLY A 67 -12.17 9.73 -7.43
C GLY A 67 -11.47 8.52 -6.80
N ILE A 68 -10.56 7.88 -7.53
CA ILE A 68 -9.86 6.65 -7.11
C ILE A 68 -8.34 6.89 -7.07
N SER A 69 -7.65 6.21 -6.16
CA SER A 69 -6.17 6.15 -6.17
C SER A 69 -5.72 5.01 -7.09
N VAL A 70 -4.87 5.33 -8.08
CA VAL A 70 -4.33 4.38 -9.07
C VAL A 70 -2.88 4.04 -8.78
N THR A 71 -2.10 4.99 -8.27
CA THR A 71 -0.68 4.77 -7.91
C THR A 71 -0.48 4.76 -6.39
N SER A 72 0.46 3.96 -5.90
CA SER A 72 0.89 4.07 -4.50
C SER A 72 1.74 5.32 -4.31
N SER A 73 1.69 5.94 -3.12
CA SER A 73 2.55 7.08 -2.77
C SER A 73 3.32 6.76 -1.49
N VAL A 74 4.56 7.25 -1.40
CA VAL A 74 5.38 7.12 -0.19
C VAL A 74 5.51 8.51 0.39
N MET A 75 5.17 8.66 1.67
CA MET A 75 5.24 9.94 2.38
C MET A 75 5.91 9.71 3.73
N GLN A 76 6.77 10.64 4.12
CA GLN A 76 7.50 10.57 5.38
C GLN A 76 7.30 11.85 6.19
N PHE A 77 7.18 11.70 7.51
CA PHE A 77 7.13 12.80 8.47
C PHE A 77 7.68 12.36 9.83
N ASP A 78 8.01 13.34 10.67
CA ASP A 78 8.46 13.12 12.04
C ASP A 78 7.33 13.46 13.01
N TYR A 79 7.10 12.62 14.02
CA TYR A 79 6.13 12.85 15.07
C TYR A 79 6.55 12.15 16.36
N ASP A 80 6.54 12.87 17.48
CA ASP A 80 6.86 12.35 18.82
C ASP A 80 8.17 11.51 18.88
N GLY A 81 9.22 12.03 18.24
CA GLY A 81 10.52 11.35 18.18
C GLY A 81 10.56 10.08 17.31
N LYS A 82 9.49 9.79 16.57
CA LYS A 82 9.40 8.69 15.59
C LYS A 82 9.48 9.22 14.16
N ARG A 83 10.16 8.47 13.30
CA ARG A 83 10.21 8.68 11.85
C ARG A 83 9.14 7.81 11.21
N VAL A 84 8.08 8.43 10.70
CA VAL A 84 6.89 7.73 10.20
C VAL A 84 6.90 7.69 8.68
N ASN A 85 6.83 6.50 8.12
CA ASN A 85 6.73 6.24 6.68
C ASN A 85 5.33 5.68 6.35
N ILE A 86 4.55 6.43 5.58
CA ILE A 86 3.26 6.02 5.07
C ILE A 86 3.40 5.56 3.62
N LEU A 87 2.96 4.34 3.35
CA LEU A 87 2.73 3.85 2.00
C LEU A 87 1.23 3.85 1.72
N ASP A 88 0.80 4.81 0.91
CA ASP A 88 -0.59 4.89 0.47
C ASP A 88 -0.83 3.86 -0.63
N THR A 89 -1.75 2.91 -0.41
CA THR A 89 -2.01 1.82 -1.38
C THR A 89 -3.14 2.18 -2.33
N PRO A 90 -3.11 1.79 -3.61
CA PRO A 90 -4.27 1.92 -4.50
C PRO A 90 -5.51 1.24 -3.91
N GLY A 91 -6.65 1.94 -3.92
CA GLY A 91 -7.91 1.43 -3.36
C GLY A 91 -8.69 0.53 -4.34
N HIS A 92 -8.48 0.69 -5.65
CA HIS A 92 -9.25 -0.01 -6.67
C HIS A 92 -8.71 -1.44 -6.92
N GLU A 93 -9.60 -2.40 -7.12
CA GLU A 93 -9.23 -3.83 -7.25
C GLU A 93 -8.30 -4.15 -8.44
N ASP A 94 -8.49 -3.44 -9.56
CA ASP A 94 -7.60 -3.47 -10.73
C ASP A 94 -6.14 -3.13 -10.43
N PHE A 95 -5.82 -2.52 -9.29
CA PHE A 95 -4.44 -2.19 -8.89
C PHE A 95 -3.95 -3.03 -7.70
N SER A 96 -4.53 -4.21 -7.53
CA SER A 96 -4.16 -5.17 -6.50
C SER A 96 -2.66 -5.50 -6.52
N GLU A 97 -2.02 -5.72 -7.67
CA GLU A 97 -0.60 -6.07 -7.69
C GLU A 97 0.30 -5.01 -7.03
N ASP A 98 0.13 -3.74 -7.39
CA ASP A 98 0.83 -2.62 -6.77
C ASP A 98 0.59 -2.57 -5.25
N THR A 99 -0.65 -2.80 -4.82
CA THR A 99 -1.01 -2.84 -3.39
C THR A 99 -0.29 -3.98 -2.67
N TYR A 100 -0.23 -5.18 -3.25
CA TYR A 100 0.39 -6.34 -2.60
C TYR A 100 1.91 -6.19 -2.51
N ARG A 101 2.56 -5.62 -3.53
CA ARG A 101 3.99 -5.29 -3.49
C ARG A 101 4.29 -4.20 -2.45
N THR A 102 3.40 -3.22 -2.32
CA THR A 102 3.50 -2.18 -1.30
C THR A 102 3.43 -2.77 0.11
N LEU A 103 2.55 -3.76 0.33
CA LEU A 103 2.44 -4.50 1.60
C LEU A 103 3.67 -5.35 1.94
N MET A 104 4.62 -5.56 1.01
CA MET A 104 5.93 -6.18 1.32
C MET A 104 6.90 -5.22 2.00
N ALA A 105 6.70 -3.92 1.81
CA ALA A 105 7.65 -2.89 2.25
C ALA A 105 7.29 -2.25 3.60
N VAL A 106 6.33 -2.84 4.33
CA VAL A 106 5.77 -2.27 5.56
C VAL A 106 5.86 -3.22 6.75
N ASP A 107 5.87 -2.63 7.94
CA ASP A 107 5.97 -3.30 9.24
C ASP A 107 4.61 -3.42 9.94
N SER A 108 3.65 -2.57 9.59
CA SER A 108 2.25 -2.66 10.05
C SER A 108 1.27 -2.15 9.00
N ALA A 109 -0.02 -2.34 9.24
CA ALA A 109 -1.09 -1.79 8.42
C ALA A 109 -2.13 -1.04 9.26
N VAL A 110 -2.64 0.06 8.73
CA VAL A 110 -3.82 0.75 9.24
C VAL A 110 -5.00 0.45 8.30
N MET A 111 -5.99 -0.28 8.81
CA MET A 111 -7.22 -0.62 8.11
C MET A 111 -8.28 0.45 8.33
N VAL A 112 -8.73 1.11 7.26
CA VAL A 112 -9.77 2.15 7.33
C VAL A 112 -11.09 1.59 6.84
N ILE A 113 -12.12 1.71 7.68
CA ILE A 113 -13.47 1.20 7.43
C ILE A 113 -14.45 2.37 7.45
N ASP A 114 -15.43 2.37 6.55
CA ASP A 114 -16.54 3.32 6.58
C ASP A 114 -17.59 2.84 7.60
N SER A 115 -17.85 3.62 8.66
CA SER A 115 -18.85 3.29 9.69
C SER A 115 -20.26 3.01 9.14
N ALA A 116 -20.63 3.58 7.99
CA ALA A 116 -21.94 3.33 7.39
C ALA A 116 -22.02 2.01 6.61
N LYS A 117 -20.87 1.46 6.20
CA LYS A 117 -20.81 0.29 5.33
C LYS A 117 -20.24 -0.95 6.00
N GLY A 118 -19.32 -0.78 6.94
CA GLY A 118 -18.59 -1.89 7.55
C GLY A 118 -17.57 -2.53 6.60
N ILE A 119 -17.35 -3.83 6.73
CA ILE A 119 -16.35 -4.58 5.96
C ILE A 119 -16.80 -4.82 4.52
N GLU A 120 -16.13 -4.17 3.57
CA GLU A 120 -16.36 -4.37 2.13
C GLU A 120 -15.38 -5.37 1.49
N ALA A 121 -15.69 -5.84 0.28
CA ALA A 121 -14.95 -6.93 -0.39
C ALA A 121 -13.45 -6.66 -0.55
N GLN A 122 -13.07 -5.42 -0.90
CA GLN A 122 -11.65 -5.05 -1.05
C GLN A 122 -10.92 -5.03 0.31
N THR A 123 -11.57 -4.52 1.37
CA THR A 123 -11.01 -4.54 2.73
C THR A 123 -10.71 -5.98 3.14
N LYS A 124 -11.66 -6.91 2.92
CA LYS A 124 -11.46 -8.34 3.21
C LYS A 124 -10.30 -8.95 2.41
N LYS A 125 -10.21 -8.66 1.10
CA LYS A 125 -9.10 -9.15 0.26
C LYS A 125 -7.74 -8.66 0.79
N LEU A 126 -7.60 -7.37 1.06
CA LEU A 126 -6.34 -6.78 1.54
C LEU A 126 -5.97 -7.29 2.94
N PHE A 127 -6.95 -7.38 3.84
CA PHE A 127 -6.76 -7.93 5.18
C PHE A 127 -6.16 -9.35 5.13
N GLN A 128 -6.69 -10.23 4.26
CA GLN A 128 -6.18 -11.60 4.13
C GLN A 128 -4.71 -11.65 3.70
N VAL A 129 -4.23 -10.68 2.92
CA VAL A 129 -2.82 -10.56 2.53
C VAL A 129 -1.95 -10.18 3.73
N VAL A 130 -2.42 -9.20 4.50
CA VAL A 130 -1.73 -8.70 5.69
C VAL A 130 -1.66 -9.76 6.79
N LYS A 131 -2.80 -10.44 7.08
CA LYS A 131 -2.88 -11.53 8.06
C LYS A 131 -1.98 -12.71 7.71
N LYS A 132 -1.94 -13.14 6.44
CA LYS A 132 -1.05 -14.23 6.00
C LYS A 132 0.43 -13.96 6.25
N ARG A 133 0.81 -12.70 6.46
CA ARG A 133 2.19 -12.29 6.74
C ARG A 133 2.48 -12.04 8.22
N GLY A 134 1.46 -12.15 9.08
CA GLY A 134 1.58 -11.79 10.49
C GLY A 134 1.92 -10.30 10.69
N ILE A 135 1.53 -9.43 9.75
CA ILE A 135 1.74 -7.99 9.88
C ILE A 135 0.68 -7.45 10.87
N PRO A 136 1.07 -6.71 11.92
CA PRO A 136 0.15 -6.05 12.84
C PRO A 136 -0.84 -5.11 12.15
N ILE A 137 -2.10 -5.15 12.61
CA ILE A 137 -3.21 -4.37 12.04
C ILE A 137 -3.80 -3.45 13.09
N PHE A 138 -4.00 -2.20 12.72
CA PHE A 138 -4.71 -1.19 13.51
C PHE A 138 -5.93 -0.73 12.72
N THR A 139 -7.09 -0.71 13.34
CA THR A 139 -8.35 -0.43 12.65
C THR A 139 -8.86 0.96 13.00
N PHE A 140 -9.23 1.74 11.98
CA PHE A 140 -9.87 3.04 12.11
C PHE A 140 -11.25 3.03 11.45
N ILE A 141 -12.29 3.02 12.27
CA ILE A 141 -13.69 3.20 11.87
C ILE A 141 -13.93 4.70 11.63
N ASN A 142 -14.03 5.07 10.36
CA ASN A 142 -14.10 6.45 9.90
C ASN A 142 -15.55 6.92 9.68
N LYS A 143 -15.68 8.23 9.47
CA LYS A 143 -16.92 8.93 9.10
C LYS A 143 -17.99 8.99 10.19
N LEU A 144 -17.59 9.01 11.47
CA LEU A 144 -18.52 9.29 12.59
C LEU A 144 -19.26 10.63 12.47
N ASP A 145 -18.80 11.55 11.61
CA ASP A 145 -19.52 12.80 11.28
C ASP A 145 -20.84 12.57 10.52
N ARG A 146 -21.18 11.31 10.21
CA ARG A 146 -22.40 10.89 9.53
C ARG A 146 -23.07 9.77 10.31
N ASP A 147 -24.35 9.56 10.03
CA ASP A 147 -25.08 8.41 10.56
C ASP A 147 -24.49 7.13 9.94
N GLY A 148 -24.21 6.15 10.79
CA GLY A 148 -23.57 4.89 10.43
C GLY A 148 -24.27 3.70 11.06
N ARG A 149 -23.58 2.56 11.08
CA ARG A 149 -24.01 1.37 11.81
C ARG A 149 -23.64 1.48 13.29
N GLU A 150 -24.26 0.64 14.11
CA GLU A 150 -23.95 0.58 15.53
C GLU A 150 -22.51 0.08 15.76
N PRO A 151 -21.76 0.67 16.71
CA PRO A 151 -20.36 0.29 16.95
C PRO A 151 -20.14 -1.18 17.31
N LEU A 152 -21.04 -1.78 18.10
CA LEU A 152 -20.98 -3.20 18.46
C LEU A 152 -21.13 -4.08 17.21
N GLU A 153 -22.09 -3.79 16.33
CA GLU A 153 -22.29 -4.54 15.09
C GLU A 153 -21.06 -4.47 14.16
N LEU A 154 -20.33 -3.34 14.19
CA LEU A 154 -19.09 -3.17 13.40
C LEU A 154 -17.94 -4.00 13.97
N LEU A 155 -17.83 -4.12 15.30
CA LEU A 155 -16.85 -5.00 15.94
C LEU A 155 -17.18 -6.47 15.66
N GLU A 156 -18.43 -6.88 15.87
CA GLU A 156 -18.88 -8.25 15.59
C GLU A 156 -18.63 -8.63 14.12
N GLU A 157 -18.98 -7.76 13.17
CA GLU A 157 -18.72 -8.01 11.74
C GLU A 157 -17.22 -8.13 11.45
N LEU A 158 -16.40 -7.30 12.09
CA LEU A 158 -14.95 -7.34 11.94
C LEU A 158 -14.40 -8.68 12.42
N GLU A 159 -14.78 -9.12 13.62
CA GLU A 159 -14.34 -10.38 14.23
C GLU A 159 -14.80 -11.58 13.40
N GLU A 160 -16.08 -11.64 13.01
CA GLU A 160 -16.65 -12.76 12.27
C GLU A 160 -16.08 -12.89 10.84
N LEU A 161 -15.91 -11.77 10.13
CA LEU A 161 -15.50 -11.81 8.72
C LEU A 161 -14.00 -11.90 8.52
N LEU A 162 -13.22 -11.37 9.47
CA LEU A 162 -11.76 -11.29 9.39
C LEU A 162 -11.05 -12.28 10.33
N ASP A 163 -11.78 -12.91 11.26
CA ASP A 163 -11.27 -13.93 12.18
C ASP A 163 -10.12 -13.35 13.05
N ILE A 164 -10.31 -12.14 13.58
CA ILE A 164 -9.31 -11.41 14.37
C ILE A 164 -10.00 -10.83 15.60
N GLU A 165 -9.35 -10.91 16.77
CA GLU A 165 -9.86 -10.27 17.99
C GLU A 165 -9.87 -8.75 17.84
N SER A 166 -10.85 -8.08 18.45
CA SER A 166 -10.96 -6.63 18.38
C SER A 166 -10.88 -6.01 19.77
N TYR A 167 -10.03 -5.00 19.93
CA TYR A 167 -9.95 -4.24 21.17
C TYR A 167 -10.30 -2.77 20.92
N PRO A 168 -11.47 -2.27 21.38
CA PRO A 168 -11.81 -0.87 21.24
C PRO A 168 -10.90 0.00 22.13
N MET A 169 -10.05 0.80 21.50
CA MET A 169 -9.20 1.79 22.17
C MET A 169 -10.01 3.00 22.63
N ASN A 170 -11.02 3.35 21.84
CA ASN A 170 -12.00 4.37 22.16
C ASN A 170 -13.39 3.94 21.71
N TRP A 171 -14.41 4.62 22.19
CA TRP A 171 -15.82 4.34 21.91
C TRP A 171 -16.58 5.62 21.55
N PRO A 172 -17.41 5.63 20.49
CA PRO A 172 -18.09 6.85 20.05
C PRO A 172 -19.25 7.23 20.97
N ILE A 173 -19.30 8.51 21.36
CA ILE A 173 -20.43 9.10 22.08
C ILE A 173 -21.36 9.73 21.04
N GLY A 174 -22.24 8.89 20.52
CA GLY A 174 -23.17 9.20 19.43
C GLY A 174 -22.50 9.28 18.05
N MET A 175 -23.27 9.65 17.03
CA MET A 175 -22.84 9.67 15.63
C MET A 175 -23.58 10.74 14.83
N GLY A 176 -23.06 11.08 13.65
CA GLY A 176 -23.70 12.01 12.74
C GLY A 176 -23.95 13.38 13.36
N LYS A 177 -25.22 13.81 13.37
CA LYS A 177 -25.61 15.07 14.01
C LYS A 177 -25.54 15.02 15.54
N GLY A 178 -25.66 13.84 16.11
CA GLY A 178 -25.57 13.57 17.54
C GLY A 178 -24.18 13.09 17.97
N LEU A 179 -23.11 13.44 17.25
CA LEU A 179 -21.75 13.14 17.70
C LEU A 179 -21.33 14.13 18.79
N HIS A 180 -21.11 13.64 20.01
CA HIS A 180 -20.70 14.45 21.17
C HIS A 180 -19.21 14.31 21.48
N GLY A 181 -18.64 13.11 21.31
CA GLY A 181 -17.25 12.85 21.70
C GLY A 181 -16.80 11.41 21.44
N LEU A 182 -15.62 11.07 21.98
CA LEU A 182 -15.10 9.70 22.09
C LEU A 182 -14.74 9.45 23.55
N TYR A 183 -15.19 8.31 24.10
CA TYR A 183 -14.68 7.79 25.36
C TYR A 183 -13.38 7.03 25.06
N ASP A 184 -12.24 7.55 25.51
CA ASP A 184 -10.92 6.94 25.34
C ASP A 184 -10.68 5.92 26.48
N ILE A 185 -10.95 4.66 26.17
CA ILE A 185 -10.90 3.53 27.11
C ILE A 185 -9.47 3.32 27.60
N TYR A 186 -8.49 3.48 26.70
CA TYR A 186 -7.09 3.23 26.99
C TYR A 186 -6.46 4.35 27.84
N ASN A 187 -6.61 5.62 27.45
CA ASN A 187 -6.01 6.75 28.18
C ASN A 187 -6.89 7.30 29.31
N LYS A 188 -8.07 6.71 29.55
CA LYS A 188 -9.02 7.09 30.61
C LYS A 188 -9.41 8.57 30.55
N ARG A 189 -9.90 9.01 29.39
CA ARG A 189 -10.34 10.39 29.12
C ARG A 189 -11.52 10.43 28.15
N VAL A 190 -12.19 11.57 28.04
CA VAL A 190 -13.17 11.85 26.97
C VAL A 190 -12.59 12.89 26.02
N GLU A 191 -12.56 12.59 24.72
CA GLU A 191 -12.26 13.55 23.66
C GLU A 191 -13.57 14.20 23.17
N VAL A 192 -13.74 15.50 23.40
CA VAL A 192 -14.95 16.24 23.03
C VAL A 192 -14.89 16.66 21.56
N TYR A 193 -15.95 16.39 20.79
CA TYR A 193 -16.00 16.71 19.36
C TYR A 193 -16.06 18.22 19.07
N ARG A 194 -16.79 18.97 19.90
CA ARG A 194 -16.89 20.44 19.81
C ARG A 194 -16.54 21.06 21.16
N PRO A 195 -15.25 21.32 21.42
CA PRO A 195 -14.80 21.87 22.71
C PRO A 195 -15.45 23.20 23.08
N GLU A 196 -15.95 24.00 22.11
CA GLU A 196 -16.67 25.26 22.41
C GLU A 196 -17.92 25.04 23.28
N ASN A 197 -18.46 23.83 23.28
CA ASN A 197 -19.62 23.47 24.09
C ASN A 197 -19.25 22.99 25.51
N ASN A 198 -17.97 22.74 25.81
CA ASN A 198 -17.48 22.20 27.08
C ASN A 198 -16.25 22.99 27.57
N ASN A 199 -16.45 24.26 27.94
CA ASN A 199 -15.41 25.15 28.50
C ASN A 199 -14.13 25.33 27.66
N GLY A 200 -14.12 24.89 26.40
CA GLY A 200 -12.96 24.94 25.52
C GLY A 200 -11.97 23.79 25.68
N GLU A 201 -12.23 22.82 26.57
CA GLU A 201 -11.34 21.68 26.79
C GLU A 201 -11.65 20.54 25.81
N ARG A 202 -10.62 20.10 25.08
CA ARG A 202 -10.74 18.98 24.13
C ARG A 202 -10.71 17.62 24.83
N PHE A 203 -9.91 17.48 25.87
CA PHE A 203 -9.73 16.23 26.61
C PHE A 203 -10.12 16.42 28.07
N ILE A 204 -11.08 15.63 28.52
CA ILE A 204 -11.57 15.64 29.91
C ILE A 204 -11.09 14.35 30.59
N PRO A 205 -10.32 14.41 31.68
CA PRO A 205 -9.89 13.21 32.40
C PRO A 205 -11.07 12.52 33.08
N LEU A 206 -11.03 11.18 33.14
CA LEU A 206 -11.99 10.40 33.90
C LEU A 206 -11.57 10.28 35.37
N VAL A 207 -12.55 10.33 36.26
CA VAL A 207 -12.42 10.04 37.69
C VAL A 207 -13.29 8.82 37.97
N ASP A 208 -12.66 7.71 38.38
CA ASP A 208 -13.36 6.43 38.61
C ASP A 208 -14.21 5.95 37.41
N GLY A 209 -13.76 6.24 36.19
CA GLY A 209 -14.41 5.80 34.95
C GLY A 209 -15.47 6.75 34.38
N ASP A 210 -15.80 7.84 35.08
CA ASP A 210 -16.79 8.85 34.67
C ASP A 210 -16.15 10.25 34.59
N ILE A 211 -16.77 11.19 33.87
CA ILE A 211 -16.36 12.60 33.84
C ILE A 211 -16.88 13.36 35.07
N PRO A 212 -16.30 14.53 35.42
CA PRO A 212 -16.81 15.38 36.49
C PRO A 212 -18.31 15.71 36.35
N SER A 213 -19.05 15.58 37.46
CA SER A 213 -20.52 15.67 37.48
C SER A 213 -21.12 17.03 37.12
N ASP A 214 -20.30 18.07 37.16
CA ASP A 214 -20.64 19.46 36.82
C ASP A 214 -20.61 19.73 35.30
N LEU A 215 -20.08 18.81 34.51
CA LEU A 215 -20.02 18.96 33.05
C LEU A 215 -21.37 18.61 32.39
N PRO A 216 -21.80 19.37 31.36
CA PRO A 216 -23.09 19.12 30.69
C PRO A 216 -23.24 17.70 30.13
N LEU A 217 -22.13 17.14 29.61
CA LEU A 217 -22.11 15.80 29.03
C LEU A 217 -22.42 14.70 30.06
N HIS A 218 -22.20 14.93 31.35
CA HIS A 218 -22.44 13.94 32.40
C HIS A 218 -23.94 13.60 32.55
N GLN A 219 -24.84 14.51 32.14
CA GLN A 219 -26.29 14.30 32.17
C GLN A 219 -26.85 13.80 30.83
N ASP A 220 -26.01 13.69 29.81
CA ASP A 220 -26.42 13.27 28.48
C ASP A 220 -26.78 11.77 28.46
N SER A 221 -27.95 11.44 27.91
CA SER A 221 -28.43 10.06 27.88
C SER A 221 -27.56 9.15 27.00
N VAL A 222 -27.00 9.68 25.91
CA VAL A 222 -26.10 8.92 25.02
C VAL A 222 -24.80 8.61 25.75
N TYR A 223 -24.27 9.59 26.50
CA TYR A 223 -23.08 9.36 27.31
C TYR A 223 -23.30 8.29 28.39
N ARG A 224 -24.47 8.29 29.05
CA ARG A 224 -24.81 7.25 30.04
C ARG A 224 -24.91 5.86 29.43
N GLN A 225 -25.53 5.74 28.27
CA GLN A 225 -25.55 4.49 27.52
C GLN A 225 -24.13 4.01 27.19
N VAL A 226 -23.25 4.92 26.75
CA VAL A 226 -21.85 4.57 26.45
C VAL A 226 -21.10 4.06 27.67
N LEU A 227 -21.36 4.58 28.88
CA LEU A 227 -20.73 4.04 30.10
C LEU A 227 -21.11 2.58 30.34
N GLU A 228 -22.40 2.23 30.16
CA GLU A 228 -22.88 0.85 30.28
C GLU A 228 -22.27 -0.05 29.20
N GLU A 229 -22.18 0.43 27.95
CA GLU A 229 -21.55 -0.31 26.85
C GLU A 229 -20.04 -0.53 27.08
N VAL A 230 -19.32 0.48 27.57
CA VAL A 230 -17.89 0.37 27.89
C VAL A 230 -17.67 -0.58 29.06
N GLU A 231 -18.52 -0.54 30.09
CA GLU A 231 -18.46 -1.50 31.20
C GLU A 231 -18.61 -2.94 30.68
N LEU A 232 -19.60 -3.18 29.80
CA LEU A 232 -19.77 -4.48 29.14
C LEU A 232 -18.54 -4.89 28.32
N LEU A 233 -17.96 -3.99 27.54
CA LEU A 233 -16.77 -4.27 26.73
C LEU A 233 -15.56 -4.61 27.60
N VAL A 234 -15.40 -3.93 28.75
CA VAL A 234 -14.30 -4.18 29.68
C VAL A 234 -14.47 -5.50 30.44
N GLU A 235 -15.72 -5.89 30.76
CA GLU A 235 -15.99 -7.12 31.50
C GLU A 235 -16.10 -8.38 30.62
N ALA A 236 -16.61 -8.24 29.39
CA ALA A 236 -16.97 -9.37 28.53
C ALA A 236 -16.27 -9.39 27.17
N GLY A 237 -15.55 -8.32 26.80
CA GLY A 237 -14.77 -8.24 25.55
C GLY A 237 -13.39 -8.90 25.68
N ASP A 238 -12.64 -8.87 24.58
CA ASP A 238 -11.27 -9.37 24.55
C ASP A 238 -10.34 -8.53 25.43
N GLU A 239 -9.45 -9.20 26.17
CA GLU A 239 -8.41 -8.53 26.95
C GLU A 239 -7.36 -7.92 26.02
N PHE A 240 -6.91 -6.70 26.34
CA PHE A 240 -5.85 -6.03 25.59
C PHE A 240 -4.51 -6.77 25.71
N ASP A 241 -3.96 -7.22 24.57
CA ASP A 241 -2.74 -8.01 24.52
C ASP A 241 -1.79 -7.51 23.42
N THR A 242 -0.66 -6.93 23.85
CA THR A 242 0.36 -6.39 22.93
C THR A 242 1.08 -7.46 22.11
N GLU A 243 1.19 -8.70 22.59
CA GLU A 243 1.78 -9.80 21.85
C GLU A 243 0.83 -10.32 20.77
N LYS A 244 -0.49 -10.33 21.02
CA LYS A 244 -1.48 -10.62 19.98
C LYS A 244 -1.49 -9.54 18.89
N ILE A 245 -1.38 -8.27 19.27
CA ILE A 245 -1.26 -7.16 18.30
C ILE A 245 -0.02 -7.33 17.44
N ALA A 246 1.14 -7.61 18.05
CA ALA A 246 2.40 -7.80 17.34
C ALA A 246 2.40 -9.00 16.38
N ARG A 247 1.53 -9.99 16.59
CA ARG A 247 1.33 -11.15 15.69
C ARG A 247 0.21 -10.94 14.66
N GLY A 248 -0.59 -9.89 14.80
CA GLY A 248 -1.76 -9.63 13.96
C GLY A 248 -2.98 -10.48 14.32
N ASP A 249 -3.05 -11.01 15.54
CA ASP A 249 -4.16 -11.82 16.06
C ASP A 249 -5.22 -10.97 16.79
N GLN A 250 -4.86 -9.75 17.21
CA GLN A 250 -5.75 -8.75 17.80
C GLN A 250 -5.53 -7.38 17.13
N THR A 251 -6.60 -6.68 16.77
CA THR A 251 -6.53 -5.32 16.21
C THR A 251 -7.05 -4.29 17.21
N PRO A 252 -6.25 -3.26 17.55
CA PRO A 252 -6.77 -2.06 18.19
C PRO A 252 -7.77 -1.35 17.27
N VAL A 253 -8.95 -1.01 17.78
CA VAL A 253 -10.01 -0.34 17.04
C VAL A 253 -10.19 1.08 17.54
N PHE A 254 -10.15 2.04 16.62
CA PHE A 254 -10.37 3.45 16.87
C PHE A 254 -11.56 3.93 16.04
N PHE A 255 -12.48 4.64 16.67
CA PHE A 255 -13.55 5.34 16.01
C PHE A 255 -13.20 6.82 15.86
N GLY A 256 -13.60 7.42 14.74
CA GLY A 256 -13.33 8.85 14.50
C GLY A 256 -13.86 9.38 13.18
N SER A 257 -13.45 10.62 12.85
CA SER A 257 -13.74 11.27 11.59
C SER A 257 -12.49 11.96 11.06
N ALA A 258 -11.88 11.36 10.04
CA ALA A 258 -10.74 11.96 9.35
C ALA A 258 -11.10 13.29 8.66
N LEU A 259 -12.36 13.46 8.23
CA LEU A 259 -12.81 14.69 7.58
C LEU A 259 -12.78 15.90 8.52
N THR A 260 -13.04 15.67 9.80
CA THR A 260 -13.16 16.70 10.84
C THR A 260 -11.95 16.72 11.77
N ASN A 261 -10.93 15.90 11.48
CA ASN A 261 -9.74 15.71 12.29
C ASN A 261 -10.04 15.27 13.74
N PHE A 262 -11.00 14.38 13.90
CA PHE A 262 -11.49 13.91 15.20
C PHE A 262 -11.13 12.44 15.43
N GLY A 263 -10.54 12.12 16.59
CA GLY A 263 -10.02 10.78 16.92
C GLY A 263 -8.71 10.38 16.21
N VAL A 264 -8.29 11.11 15.17
CA VAL A 264 -7.08 10.80 14.40
C VAL A 264 -5.80 10.99 15.22
N GLN A 265 -5.73 12.04 16.04
CA GLN A 265 -4.59 12.29 16.92
C GLN A 265 -4.39 11.14 17.91
N THR A 266 -5.47 10.79 18.63
CA THR A 266 -5.48 9.70 19.59
C THR A 266 -5.08 8.37 18.94
N MET A 267 -5.57 8.11 17.72
CA MET A 267 -5.14 6.94 16.95
C MET A 267 -3.65 6.99 16.62
N LEU A 268 -3.11 8.11 16.12
CA LEU A 268 -1.69 8.23 15.77
C LEU A 268 -0.79 8.04 17.00
N GLU A 269 -1.07 8.75 18.10
CA GLU A 269 -0.28 8.65 19.33
C GLU A 269 -0.26 7.22 19.88
N THR A 270 -1.41 6.54 19.87
CA THR A 270 -1.53 5.15 20.33
C THR A 270 -0.87 4.17 19.34
N PHE A 271 -1.06 4.38 18.04
CA PHE A 271 -0.41 3.61 16.98
C PHE A 271 1.11 3.64 17.14
N LEU A 272 1.73 4.80 17.39
CA LEU A 272 3.19 4.90 17.52
C LEU A 272 3.77 4.14 18.71
N GLN A 273 2.97 3.96 19.77
CA GLN A 273 3.36 3.17 20.95
C GLN A 273 3.46 1.68 20.63
N PHE A 274 2.51 1.14 19.87
CA PHE A 274 2.36 -0.31 19.64
C PHE A 274 2.82 -0.78 18.27
N ALA A 275 2.88 0.11 17.28
CA ALA A 275 3.37 -0.24 15.97
C ALA A 275 4.83 -0.70 16.06
N PRO A 276 5.19 -1.77 15.36
CA PRO A 276 6.52 -2.35 15.44
C PRO A 276 7.57 -1.40 14.83
N ALA A 277 8.78 -1.49 15.36
CA ALA A 277 9.97 -1.07 14.64
C ALA A 277 10.22 -2.04 13.45
N PRO A 278 11.13 -1.71 12.52
CA PRO A 278 11.50 -2.61 11.43
C PRO A 278 11.83 -4.02 11.94
N TYR A 279 11.30 -5.05 11.30
CA TYR A 279 11.51 -6.45 11.67
C TYR A 279 12.52 -7.15 10.73
N ALA A 280 12.92 -8.37 11.08
CA ALA A 280 13.83 -9.16 10.27
C ALA A 280 13.16 -9.65 8.97
N HIS A 281 13.84 -9.50 7.84
CA HIS A 281 13.31 -9.92 6.55
C HIS A 281 13.86 -11.29 6.15
N LYS A 282 13.00 -12.16 5.61
CA LYS A 282 13.41 -13.47 5.10
C LYS A 282 14.06 -13.35 3.72
N THR A 283 15.01 -14.23 3.49
CA THR A 283 15.71 -14.41 2.22
C THR A 283 15.11 -15.59 1.44
N GLU A 284 15.40 -15.68 0.14
CA GLU A 284 15.03 -16.85 -0.67
C GLU A 284 15.60 -18.17 -0.10
N ALA A 285 16.74 -18.11 0.59
CA ALA A 285 17.36 -19.27 1.24
C ALA A 285 16.69 -19.66 2.58
N GLY A 286 15.73 -18.88 3.06
CA GLY A 286 15.05 -19.08 4.35
C GLY A 286 15.82 -18.53 5.56
N GLU A 287 16.94 -17.85 5.34
CA GLU A 287 17.66 -17.11 6.39
C GLU A 287 16.98 -15.77 6.69
N GLU A 288 17.12 -15.26 7.92
CA GLU A 288 16.58 -13.96 8.34
C GLU A 288 17.70 -12.92 8.43
N VAL A 289 17.45 -11.74 7.87
CA VAL A 289 18.34 -10.58 7.93
C VAL A 289 17.84 -9.64 9.00
N SER A 290 18.66 -9.39 10.02
CA SER A 290 18.32 -8.46 11.09
C SER A 290 18.33 -7.01 10.59
N PRO A 291 17.39 -6.16 11.02
CA PRO A 291 17.45 -4.73 10.72
C PRO A 291 18.64 -4.01 11.38
N TYR A 292 19.29 -4.67 12.34
CA TYR A 292 20.44 -4.16 13.07
C TYR A 292 21.79 -4.64 12.51
N GLU A 293 21.82 -5.34 11.36
CA GLU A 293 23.09 -5.59 10.66
C GLU A 293 23.75 -4.27 10.25
N GLU A 294 25.08 -4.24 10.20
CA GLU A 294 25.84 -3.04 9.84
C GLU A 294 25.84 -2.78 8.33
N GLU A 295 25.91 -3.84 7.52
CA GLU A 295 25.97 -3.72 6.06
C GLU A 295 24.59 -3.37 5.48
N PHE A 296 24.58 -2.40 4.56
CA PHE A 296 23.35 -1.99 3.86
C PHE A 296 22.76 -3.14 3.06
N SER A 297 21.44 -3.31 3.18
CA SER A 297 20.68 -4.10 2.21
C SER A 297 19.23 -3.63 2.10
N GLY A 298 18.63 -3.92 0.95
CA GLY A 298 17.22 -3.61 0.70
C GLY A 298 16.74 -4.20 -0.62
N PHE A 299 15.44 -4.10 -0.87
CA PHE A 299 14.83 -4.58 -2.12
C PHE A 299 13.97 -3.51 -2.79
N VAL A 300 13.94 -3.55 -4.12
CA VAL A 300 13.10 -2.68 -4.95
C VAL A 300 11.69 -3.24 -4.97
N PHE A 301 10.73 -2.56 -4.34
CA PHE A 301 9.33 -3.02 -4.31
C PHE A 301 8.42 -2.33 -5.32
N LYS A 302 8.86 -1.16 -5.81
CA LYS A 302 8.08 -0.33 -6.74
C LYS A 302 9.03 0.43 -7.66
N ILE A 303 8.62 0.57 -8.92
CA ILE A 303 9.27 1.47 -9.88
C ILE A 303 8.19 2.40 -10.44
N GLN A 304 8.48 3.69 -10.49
CA GLN A 304 7.60 4.68 -11.08
C GLN A 304 8.37 5.49 -12.12
N ALA A 305 7.88 5.49 -13.37
CA ALA A 305 8.46 6.27 -14.44
C ALA A 305 7.76 7.61 -14.59
N ASN A 306 8.50 8.57 -15.14
CA ASN A 306 8.01 9.88 -15.56
C ASN A 306 7.31 10.70 -14.45
N MET A 307 7.85 10.63 -13.23
CA MET A 307 7.37 11.43 -12.10
C MET A 307 7.65 12.93 -12.25
N ASN A 308 8.51 13.33 -13.17
CA ASN A 308 8.73 14.73 -13.55
C ASN A 308 8.58 14.85 -15.07
N PRO A 309 7.53 15.54 -15.57
CA PRO A 309 7.29 15.69 -17.01
C PRO A 309 8.46 16.34 -17.78
N ALA A 310 9.27 17.17 -17.10
CA ALA A 310 10.39 17.89 -17.70
C ALA A 310 11.62 17.01 -17.92
N HIS A 311 11.91 16.09 -17.00
CA HIS A 311 13.12 15.28 -17.01
C HIS A 311 12.86 13.80 -17.33
N ARG A 312 11.59 13.37 -17.32
CA ARG A 312 11.16 11.98 -17.53
C ARG A 312 11.90 11.00 -16.62
N ASP A 313 12.06 11.43 -15.37
CA ASP A 313 12.79 10.70 -14.35
C ASP A 313 12.04 9.44 -13.96
N ARG A 314 12.79 8.38 -13.74
CA ARG A 314 12.29 7.11 -13.21
C ARG A 314 12.96 6.86 -11.88
N ILE A 315 12.16 6.41 -10.92
CA ILE A 315 12.62 6.16 -9.56
C ILE A 315 12.27 4.72 -9.18
N ALA A 316 13.27 3.99 -8.70
CA ALA A 316 13.09 2.71 -8.03
C ALA A 316 12.99 2.96 -6.52
N PHE A 317 11.88 2.57 -5.92
CA PHE A 317 11.65 2.67 -4.48
C PHE A 317 12.20 1.43 -3.81
N VAL A 318 13.12 1.66 -2.88
CA VAL A 318 13.82 0.62 -2.13
C VAL A 318 13.40 0.70 -0.68
N ARG A 319 12.97 -0.43 -0.13
CA ARG A 319 12.83 -0.63 1.31
C ARG A 319 14.19 -1.03 1.86
N ILE A 320 14.73 -0.25 2.79
CA ILE A 320 15.96 -0.61 3.50
C ILE A 320 15.60 -1.66 4.55
N CYS A 321 16.29 -2.80 4.50
CA CYS A 321 16.08 -3.94 5.37
C CYS A 321 17.15 -4.06 6.45
N SER A 322 18.37 -3.59 6.18
CA SER A 322 19.47 -3.58 7.14
C SER A 322 20.49 -2.49 6.84
N GLY A 323 21.33 -2.18 7.83
CA GLY A 323 22.44 -1.24 7.71
C GLY A 323 22.02 0.20 7.47
N THR A 324 22.99 0.98 7.02
CA THR A 324 22.84 2.42 6.76
C THR A 324 23.13 2.70 5.29
N PHE A 325 22.18 3.34 4.62
CA PHE A 325 22.45 4.02 3.37
C PHE A 325 23.25 5.29 3.66
N GLU A 326 24.41 5.44 3.02
CA GLU A 326 25.18 6.68 2.99
C GLU A 326 25.30 7.20 1.56
N ARG A 327 25.11 8.51 1.39
CA ARG A 327 25.15 9.12 0.06
C ARG A 327 26.48 8.86 -0.66
N GLY A 328 26.36 8.29 -1.85
CA GLY A 328 27.50 7.98 -2.70
C GLY A 328 28.16 6.63 -2.41
N MET A 329 27.59 5.80 -1.55
CA MET A 329 28.04 4.43 -1.35
C MET A 329 27.92 3.57 -2.62
N ASP A 330 28.69 2.49 -2.67
CA ASP A 330 28.63 1.49 -3.73
C ASP A 330 27.85 0.25 -3.26
N VAL A 331 26.81 -0.11 -4.00
CA VAL A 331 26.01 -1.32 -3.76
C VAL A 331 26.15 -2.30 -4.91
N ILE A 332 25.84 -3.57 -4.65
CA ILE A 332 25.79 -4.64 -5.64
C ILE A 332 24.32 -4.94 -5.93
N LEU A 333 23.96 -4.94 -7.21
CA LEU A 333 22.67 -5.42 -7.69
C LEU A 333 22.68 -6.94 -7.77
N GLY A 334 21.96 -7.61 -6.87
CA GLY A 334 21.99 -9.07 -6.68
C GLY A 334 21.82 -9.87 -7.98
N ARG A 335 20.77 -9.57 -8.75
CA ARG A 335 20.45 -10.26 -10.01
C ARG A 335 21.56 -10.24 -11.05
N THR A 336 22.34 -9.15 -11.14
CA THR A 336 23.35 -8.97 -12.20
C THR A 336 24.78 -9.00 -11.70
N GLY A 337 25.00 -8.91 -10.39
CA GLY A 337 26.32 -8.70 -9.77
C GLY A 337 26.95 -7.34 -10.08
N LYS A 338 26.23 -6.43 -10.76
CA LYS A 338 26.76 -5.13 -11.16
C LYS A 338 26.90 -4.22 -9.95
N LYS A 339 28.06 -3.58 -9.80
CA LYS A 339 28.29 -2.52 -8.83
C LYS A 339 27.66 -1.21 -9.30
N ILE A 340 26.89 -0.56 -8.42
CA ILE A 340 26.18 0.69 -8.70
C ILE A 340 26.45 1.68 -7.57
N LYS A 341 26.80 2.92 -7.94
CA LYS A 341 27.00 4.01 -7.00
C LYS A 341 25.69 4.76 -6.75
N LEU A 342 25.31 4.92 -5.49
CA LEU A 342 24.06 5.58 -5.09
C LEU A 342 24.28 7.06 -4.73
N SER A 343 24.54 7.91 -5.73
CA SER A 343 24.84 9.34 -5.50
C SER A 343 23.61 10.26 -5.40
N ASN A 344 22.52 9.86 -6.05
CA ASN A 344 21.29 10.64 -6.19
C ASN A 344 20.12 9.81 -5.65
N VAL A 345 19.93 9.91 -4.34
CA VAL A 345 18.89 9.20 -3.60
C VAL A 345 17.99 10.22 -2.94
N THR A 346 16.69 10.06 -3.14
CA THR A 346 15.67 10.97 -2.65
C THR A 346 14.77 10.32 -1.62
N GLN A 347 14.43 11.02 -0.55
CA GLN A 347 13.29 10.71 0.30
C GLN A 347 12.10 11.57 -0.13
N PHE A 348 10.92 11.00 0.07
CA PHE A 348 9.64 11.62 -0.28
C PHE A 348 9.03 12.21 0.98
N MET A 349 9.48 13.41 1.34
CA MET A 349 8.85 14.21 2.38
C MET A 349 7.54 14.76 1.81
N ALA A 350 6.49 14.87 2.64
CA ALA A 350 5.10 15.09 2.22
C ALA A 350 4.87 16.12 1.09
N ASP A 351 5.64 17.20 1.06
CA ASP A 351 5.53 18.29 0.07
C ASP A 351 6.81 18.51 -0.77
N ALA A 352 7.87 17.73 -0.57
CA ALA A 352 9.17 17.94 -1.21
C ALA A 352 9.96 16.65 -1.45
N ARG A 353 10.76 16.65 -2.52
CA ARG A 353 11.80 15.64 -2.75
C ARG A 353 13.10 16.19 -2.21
N GLU A 354 13.64 15.53 -1.19
CA GLU A 354 14.91 15.92 -0.59
C GLU A 354 15.96 14.87 -0.88
N ASN A 355 17.17 15.32 -1.23
CA ASN A 355 18.29 14.40 -1.32
C ASN A 355 18.69 13.97 0.08
N VAL A 356 18.89 12.67 0.23
CA VAL A 356 19.17 12.05 1.52
C VAL A 356 20.66 11.85 1.66
N GLU A 357 21.20 12.25 2.81
CA GLU A 357 22.59 11.96 3.17
C GLU A 357 22.70 10.59 3.86
N GLU A 358 21.74 10.25 4.72
CA GLU A 358 21.70 9.01 5.50
C GLU A 358 20.27 8.45 5.64
N ALA A 359 20.11 7.12 5.56
CA ALA A 359 18.85 6.43 5.87
C ALA A 359 19.13 5.03 6.44
N VAL A 360 18.24 4.50 7.28
CA VAL A 360 18.44 3.19 7.94
C VAL A 360 17.30 2.22 7.65
N ALA A 361 17.43 0.99 8.14
CA ALA A 361 16.35 -0.01 8.08
C ALA A 361 15.01 0.58 8.52
N GLY A 362 13.95 0.30 7.76
CA GLY A 362 12.65 0.95 7.94
C GLY A 362 12.35 2.02 6.89
N ASP A 363 13.37 2.81 6.51
CA ASP A 363 13.18 3.91 5.59
C ASP A 363 12.95 3.43 4.15
N ILE A 364 12.25 4.27 3.39
CA ILE A 364 12.04 4.07 1.96
C ILE A 364 12.78 5.16 1.20
N ILE A 365 13.67 4.72 0.31
CA ILE A 365 14.48 5.62 -0.50
C ILE A 365 14.13 5.45 -1.98
N GLY A 366 14.11 6.57 -2.69
CA GLY A 366 13.97 6.62 -4.14
C GLY A 366 15.33 6.72 -4.80
N ILE A 367 15.70 5.71 -5.57
CA ILE A 367 16.94 5.69 -6.34
C ILE A 367 16.63 6.05 -7.79
N TYR A 368 17.39 7.01 -8.33
CA TYR A 368 17.28 7.34 -9.75
C TYR A 368 17.61 6.15 -10.64
N ASP A 369 16.74 5.87 -11.60
CA ASP A 369 16.83 4.66 -12.40
C ASP A 369 16.93 4.98 -13.89
N THR A 370 18.07 4.64 -14.49
CA THR A 370 18.31 4.77 -15.92
C THR A 370 17.84 3.56 -16.73
N GLY A 371 17.17 2.58 -16.11
CA GLY A 371 16.80 1.32 -16.75
C GLY A 371 17.46 0.06 -16.15
N ASN A 372 18.16 0.19 -15.02
CA ASN A 372 18.95 -0.92 -14.47
C ASN A 372 18.16 -1.79 -13.50
N TYR A 373 17.23 -1.18 -12.74
CA TYR A 373 16.50 -1.87 -11.68
C TYR A 373 15.22 -2.53 -12.19
N GLN A 374 14.78 -3.54 -11.46
CA GLN A 374 13.53 -4.25 -11.64
C GLN A 374 12.86 -4.42 -10.29
N ILE A 375 11.54 -4.55 -10.30
CA ILE A 375 10.77 -4.92 -9.11
C ILE A 375 11.25 -6.30 -8.65
N GLY A 376 11.56 -6.43 -7.36
CA GLY A 376 12.16 -7.62 -6.74
C GLY A 376 13.70 -7.60 -6.70
N ASP A 377 14.36 -6.63 -7.35
CA ASP A 377 15.82 -6.56 -7.29
C ASP A 377 16.30 -6.31 -5.84
N THR A 378 17.22 -7.14 -5.36
CA THR A 378 17.93 -6.94 -4.09
C THR A 378 19.20 -6.12 -4.32
N LEU A 379 19.42 -5.12 -3.46
CA LEU A 379 20.63 -4.32 -3.38
C LEU A 379 21.32 -4.61 -2.04
N TYR A 380 22.62 -4.84 -2.05
CA TYR A 380 23.39 -5.04 -0.83
C TYR A 380 24.81 -4.47 -0.93
N GLU A 381 25.38 -4.16 0.22
CA GLU A 381 26.77 -3.74 0.37
C GLU A 381 27.68 -4.94 0.73
N GLY A 382 28.97 -4.80 0.45
CA GLY A 382 29.98 -5.65 1.08
C GLY A 382 29.87 -7.12 0.73
N LYS A 383 29.85 -7.98 1.76
CA LYS A 383 29.88 -9.44 1.61
C LYS A 383 28.55 -10.13 1.96
N LEU A 384 27.55 -9.39 2.44
CA LEU A 384 26.25 -9.92 2.86
C LEU A 384 25.62 -10.87 1.83
N LYS A 385 25.86 -10.64 0.53
CA LYS A 385 25.37 -11.45 -0.62
C LYS A 385 23.99 -12.05 -0.37
N VAL A 386 23.05 -11.17 -0.05
CA VAL A 386 21.67 -11.48 0.27
C VAL A 386 20.79 -11.42 -0.97
N GLN A 387 19.73 -12.23 -0.95
CA GLN A 387 18.65 -12.20 -1.92
C GLN A 387 17.32 -12.33 -1.16
N TYR A 388 16.50 -11.29 -1.19
CA TYR A 388 15.19 -11.25 -0.52
C TYR A 388 14.14 -12.04 -1.29
N GLU A 389 13.10 -12.48 -0.60
CA GLU A 389 11.97 -13.22 -1.19
C GLU A 389 11.37 -12.49 -2.39
N GLU A 390 10.94 -13.27 -3.40
CA GLU A 390 10.27 -12.73 -4.57
C GLU A 390 8.97 -12.02 -4.18
N LEU A 391 8.71 -10.90 -4.85
CA LEU A 391 7.47 -10.15 -4.67
C LEU A 391 6.34 -10.87 -5.43
N PRO A 392 5.12 -10.90 -4.87
CA PRO A 392 3.99 -11.56 -5.52
C PRO A 392 3.72 -10.97 -6.90
N SER A 393 3.44 -11.84 -7.88
CA SER A 393 3.17 -11.44 -9.26
C SER A 393 1.93 -12.17 -9.79
N PHE A 394 0.92 -11.43 -10.20
CA PHE A 394 -0.34 -12.05 -10.60
C PHE A 394 -0.30 -12.50 -12.06
N THR A 395 -0.97 -13.61 -12.36
CA THR A 395 -1.22 -13.98 -13.75
C THR A 395 -2.33 -13.08 -14.31
N PRO A 396 -2.11 -12.35 -15.43
CA PRO A 396 -3.16 -11.52 -16.01
C PRO A 396 -4.36 -12.32 -16.49
N GLU A 397 -5.55 -11.73 -16.43
CA GLU A 397 -6.80 -12.34 -16.87
C GLU A 397 -7.32 -11.74 -18.18
N LEU A 398 -7.01 -10.46 -18.42
CA LEU A 398 -7.45 -9.69 -19.58
C LEU A 398 -6.27 -9.40 -20.49
N PHE A 399 -6.48 -9.55 -21.80
CA PHE A 399 -5.43 -9.36 -22.79
C PHE A 399 -5.88 -8.43 -23.91
N MET A 400 -4.99 -7.51 -24.30
CA MET A 400 -5.19 -6.61 -25.43
C MET A 400 -3.98 -6.62 -26.34
N LYS A 401 -4.21 -6.75 -27.64
CA LYS A 401 -3.17 -6.47 -28.65
C LYS A 401 -3.01 -4.96 -28.77
N VAL A 402 -1.77 -4.47 -28.75
CA VAL A 402 -1.49 -3.03 -28.78
C VAL A 402 -0.59 -2.66 -29.96
N SER A 403 -0.96 -1.59 -30.66
CA SER A 403 -0.16 -1.04 -31.77
C SER A 403 -0.15 0.48 -31.74
N ALA A 404 0.89 1.09 -32.34
CA ALA A 404 0.93 2.53 -32.52
C ALA A 404 -0.08 2.95 -33.59
N LYS A 405 -0.94 3.94 -33.28
CA LYS A 405 -1.88 4.50 -34.27
C LYS A 405 -1.16 5.21 -35.40
N ASN A 406 -0.03 5.85 -35.10
CA ASN A 406 0.77 6.61 -36.06
C ASN A 406 2.19 6.04 -36.12
N VAL A 407 2.59 5.56 -37.30
CA VAL A 407 3.93 4.99 -37.57
C VAL A 407 5.05 6.01 -37.28
N MET A 408 4.80 7.31 -37.47
CA MET A 408 5.79 8.37 -37.18
C MET A 408 6.13 8.48 -35.68
N LYS A 409 5.29 7.92 -34.80
CA LYS A 409 5.48 7.92 -33.33
C LYS A 409 6.04 6.59 -32.80
N GLN A 410 6.48 5.69 -33.67
CA GLN A 410 6.94 4.34 -33.29
C GLN A 410 8.07 4.35 -32.24
N LYS A 411 9.04 5.27 -32.31
CA LYS A 411 10.10 5.39 -31.29
C LYS A 411 9.53 5.75 -29.91
N SER A 412 8.61 6.72 -29.85
CA SER A 412 7.91 7.08 -28.60
C SER A 412 7.06 5.93 -28.09
N PHE A 413 6.39 5.21 -28.99
CA PHE A 413 5.58 4.05 -28.66
C PHE A 413 6.40 2.94 -27.97
N HIS A 414 7.51 2.51 -28.58
CA HIS A 414 8.38 1.49 -27.99
C HIS A 414 8.99 1.94 -26.66
N LYS A 415 9.40 3.23 -26.57
CA LYS A 415 9.91 3.79 -25.32
C LYS A 415 8.85 3.76 -24.21
N GLY A 416 7.62 4.17 -24.51
CA GLY A 416 6.52 4.18 -23.55
C GLY A 416 6.12 2.78 -23.10
N ILE A 417 5.98 1.83 -24.02
CA ILE A 417 5.73 0.41 -23.71
C ILE A 417 6.79 -0.12 -22.73
N ASN A 418 8.07 0.03 -23.08
CA ASN A 418 9.16 -0.51 -22.26
C ASN A 418 9.23 0.14 -20.87
N GLN A 419 8.97 1.44 -20.75
CA GLN A 419 9.03 2.15 -19.46
C GLN A 419 7.81 1.85 -18.57
N LEU A 420 6.60 1.88 -19.13
CA LEU A 420 5.37 1.69 -18.35
C LEU A 420 5.17 0.24 -17.89
N VAL A 421 5.56 -0.75 -18.71
CA VAL A 421 5.50 -2.18 -18.32
C VAL A 421 6.46 -2.51 -17.17
N GLN A 422 7.58 -1.78 -17.08
CA GLN A 422 8.55 -1.98 -16.00
C GLN A 422 8.03 -1.52 -14.64
N GLU A 423 7.00 -0.67 -14.60
CA GLU A 423 6.32 -0.30 -13.35
C GLU A 423 5.50 -1.46 -12.76
N GLY A 424 5.26 -2.52 -13.54
CA GLY A 424 4.62 -3.75 -13.05
C GLY A 424 3.10 -3.65 -12.91
N ALA A 425 2.46 -2.58 -13.39
CA ALA A 425 1.00 -2.47 -13.43
C ALA A 425 0.39 -3.25 -14.61
N ILE A 426 1.14 -3.48 -15.68
CA ILE A 426 0.71 -4.28 -16.83
C ILE A 426 1.88 -5.13 -17.31
N GLN A 427 1.56 -6.31 -17.82
CA GLN A 427 2.55 -7.26 -18.33
C GLN A 427 2.64 -7.16 -19.85
N LEU A 428 3.85 -7.29 -20.38
CA LEU A 428 4.12 -7.28 -21.81
C LEU A 428 4.43 -8.67 -22.30
N TYR A 429 3.78 -9.02 -23.39
CA TYR A 429 4.07 -10.20 -24.18
C TYR A 429 4.31 -9.81 -25.64
N LYS A 430 5.04 -10.66 -26.35
CA LYS A 430 5.23 -10.58 -27.79
C LYS A 430 4.83 -11.89 -28.42
N THR A 431 4.06 -11.86 -29.50
CA THR A 431 3.82 -13.07 -30.29
C THR A 431 5.16 -13.60 -30.80
N TYR A 432 5.31 -14.93 -30.80
CA TYR A 432 6.60 -15.54 -31.07
C TYR A 432 7.09 -15.33 -32.52
N LEU A 433 6.17 -15.34 -33.48
CA LEU A 433 6.49 -15.25 -34.92
C LEU A 433 6.49 -13.81 -35.46
N THR A 434 5.55 -12.99 -35.02
CA THR A 434 5.29 -11.66 -35.59
C THR A 434 5.78 -10.51 -34.71
N GLU A 435 6.29 -10.82 -33.51
CA GLU A 435 6.73 -9.86 -32.49
C GLU A 435 5.70 -8.76 -32.17
N GLU A 436 4.42 -9.09 -32.30
CA GLU A 436 3.33 -8.17 -32.01
C GLU A 436 3.14 -8.05 -30.50
N TYR A 437 2.98 -6.82 -30.01
CA TYR A 437 2.78 -6.57 -28.59
C TYR A 437 1.38 -6.95 -28.13
N ILE A 438 1.35 -7.70 -27.04
CA ILE A 438 0.17 -8.04 -26.28
C ILE A 438 0.39 -7.54 -24.84
N LEU A 439 -0.59 -6.84 -24.29
CA LEU A 439 -0.59 -6.40 -22.90
C LEU A 439 -1.54 -7.31 -22.11
N GLY A 440 -1.07 -7.79 -20.96
CA GLY A 440 -1.89 -8.47 -19.96
C GLY A 440 -2.12 -7.58 -18.76
N ALA A 441 -3.35 -7.57 -18.26
CA ALA A 441 -3.77 -6.86 -17.05
C ALA A 441 -4.67 -7.76 -16.19
N VAL A 442 -4.72 -7.46 -14.89
CA VAL A 442 -5.73 -8.04 -13.99
C VAL A 442 -7.09 -7.37 -14.22
N GLY A 443 -7.09 -6.06 -14.50
CA GLY A 443 -8.31 -5.27 -14.64
C GLY A 443 -8.33 -4.31 -15.84
N GLN A 444 -9.54 -3.94 -16.27
CA GLN A 444 -9.76 -3.11 -17.45
C GLN A 444 -9.21 -1.69 -17.29
N LEU A 445 -9.26 -1.14 -16.08
CA LEU A 445 -8.81 0.22 -15.79
C LEU A 445 -7.30 0.39 -16.02
N GLN A 446 -6.51 -0.67 -15.86
CA GLN A 446 -5.06 -0.64 -16.13
C GLN A 446 -4.76 -0.32 -17.60
N PHE A 447 -5.57 -0.82 -18.53
CA PHE A 447 -5.44 -0.48 -19.96
C PHE A 447 -5.80 0.98 -20.24
N GLU A 448 -6.84 1.52 -19.59
CA GLU A 448 -7.21 2.93 -19.74
C GLU A 448 -6.12 3.85 -19.22
N VAL A 449 -5.58 3.56 -18.03
CA VAL A 449 -4.46 4.30 -17.45
C VAL A 449 -3.25 4.22 -18.37
N PHE A 450 -2.91 3.03 -18.88
CA PHE A 450 -1.82 2.88 -19.83
C PHE A 450 -2.03 3.72 -21.10
N GLN A 451 -3.22 3.67 -21.70
CA GLN A 451 -3.54 4.44 -22.91
C GLN A 451 -3.42 5.95 -22.64
N HIS A 452 -3.94 6.42 -21.50
CA HIS A 452 -3.84 7.81 -21.08
C HIS A 452 -2.38 8.25 -20.90
N ARG A 453 -1.55 7.43 -20.24
CA ARG A 453 -0.13 7.72 -20.03
C ARG A 453 0.66 7.68 -21.34
N MET A 454 0.41 6.73 -22.23
CA MET A 454 1.00 6.70 -23.57
C MET A 454 0.75 7.99 -24.35
N LEU A 455 -0.47 8.51 -24.27
CA LEU A 455 -0.83 9.76 -24.92
C LEU A 455 -0.14 10.97 -24.25
N ASN A 456 -0.28 11.13 -22.94
CA ASN A 456 0.12 12.36 -22.25
C ASN A 456 1.63 12.44 -21.96
N GLU A 457 2.29 11.30 -21.75
CA GLU A 457 3.69 11.25 -21.35
C GLU A 457 4.63 11.01 -22.55
N TYR A 458 4.17 10.20 -23.50
CA TYR A 458 4.96 9.79 -24.66
C TYR A 458 4.50 10.42 -25.97
N ASN A 459 3.36 11.14 -25.97
CA ASN A 459 2.75 11.70 -27.17
C ASN A 459 2.57 10.61 -28.25
N ALA A 460 2.11 9.43 -27.82
CA ALA A 460 1.94 8.24 -28.62
C ALA A 460 0.51 7.70 -28.43
N GLU A 461 -0.35 7.95 -29.41
CA GLU A 461 -1.67 7.30 -29.46
C GLU A 461 -1.52 5.82 -29.79
N VAL A 462 -2.21 4.98 -29.01
CA VAL A 462 -2.22 3.53 -29.18
C VAL A 462 -3.60 3.04 -29.59
N ILE A 463 -3.64 2.01 -30.42
CA ILE A 463 -4.84 1.23 -30.73
C ILE A 463 -4.74 -0.05 -29.90
N MET A 464 -5.78 -0.33 -29.12
CA MET A 464 -5.92 -1.56 -28.36
C MET A 464 -7.05 -2.40 -28.96
N THR A 465 -6.76 -3.65 -29.29
CA THR A 465 -7.75 -4.61 -29.77
C THR A 465 -7.93 -5.70 -28.70
N PRO A 466 -9.14 -5.86 -28.14
CA PRO A 466 -9.40 -6.89 -27.15
C PRO A 466 -9.12 -8.28 -27.69
N MET A 467 -8.45 -9.12 -26.89
CA MET A 467 -8.24 -10.54 -27.19
C MET A 467 -9.15 -11.46 -26.37
N GLY A 468 -9.97 -10.88 -25.49
CA GLY A 468 -10.76 -11.61 -24.50
C GLY A 468 -9.92 -12.07 -23.32
N SER A 469 -10.50 -12.91 -22.46
CA SER A 469 -9.76 -13.56 -21.39
C SER A 469 -8.84 -14.64 -21.94
N LYS A 470 -7.63 -14.76 -21.39
CA LYS A 470 -6.70 -15.85 -21.69
C LYS A 470 -6.13 -16.40 -20.39
N ILE A 471 -5.62 -17.62 -20.46
CA ILE A 471 -4.86 -18.26 -19.39
C ILE A 471 -3.41 -18.32 -19.84
N ALA A 472 -2.53 -17.56 -19.20
CA ALA A 472 -1.10 -17.59 -19.49
C ALA A 472 -0.40 -18.75 -18.74
N ARG A 473 0.39 -19.55 -19.45
CA ARG A 473 1.24 -20.59 -18.84
C ARG A 473 2.61 -20.64 -19.50
N TRP A 474 3.65 -20.54 -18.69
CA TRP A 474 5.05 -20.62 -19.11
C TRP A 474 5.47 -22.07 -19.31
N ILE A 475 6.42 -22.27 -20.22
CA ILE A 475 7.02 -23.57 -20.53
C ILE A 475 8.55 -23.46 -20.42
N ASP A 476 9.23 -24.59 -20.28
CA ASP A 476 10.69 -24.60 -20.38
C ASP A 476 11.10 -24.25 -21.83
N PRO A 477 12.10 -23.37 -22.04
CA PRO A 477 12.66 -23.13 -23.37
C PRO A 477 13.12 -24.39 -24.12
N ALA A 478 13.48 -25.46 -23.41
CA ALA A 478 13.86 -26.75 -24.00
C ALA A 478 12.69 -27.47 -24.68
N ASP A 479 11.45 -27.23 -24.23
CA ASP A 479 10.23 -27.89 -24.70
C ASP A 479 9.53 -27.14 -25.84
N LEU A 480 10.13 -26.04 -26.28
CA LEU A 480 9.55 -25.11 -27.23
C LEU A 480 9.49 -25.68 -28.65
N ASP A 481 8.27 -25.89 -29.16
CA ASP A 481 8.00 -26.13 -30.59
C ASP A 481 6.93 -25.16 -31.11
N GLU A 482 7.30 -24.35 -32.10
CA GLU A 482 6.42 -23.37 -32.74
C GLU A 482 5.14 -24.01 -33.33
N ARG A 483 5.21 -25.29 -33.73
CA ARG A 483 4.08 -26.04 -34.30
C ARG A 483 2.99 -26.33 -33.27
N MET A 484 3.28 -26.15 -31.98
CA MET A 484 2.31 -26.29 -30.90
C MET A 484 1.35 -25.10 -30.84
N SER A 485 1.71 -23.96 -31.44
CA SER A 485 0.90 -22.74 -31.48
C SER A 485 -0.33 -22.87 -32.38
N SER A 486 -1.47 -22.37 -31.92
CA SER A 486 -2.69 -22.24 -32.73
C SER A 486 -3.53 -21.05 -32.28
N SER A 487 -4.69 -20.83 -32.92
CA SER A 487 -5.64 -19.79 -32.49
C SER A 487 -6.17 -19.98 -31.07
N ARG A 488 -6.16 -21.22 -30.55
CA ARG A 488 -6.64 -21.56 -29.19
C ARG A 488 -5.56 -21.46 -28.11
N ASN A 489 -4.29 -21.44 -28.51
CA ASN A 489 -3.12 -21.44 -27.64
C ASN A 489 -1.98 -20.70 -28.34
N ILE A 490 -1.98 -19.38 -28.19
CA ILE A 490 -1.04 -18.51 -28.89
C ILE A 490 0.32 -18.61 -28.20
N LEU A 491 1.34 -19.04 -28.95
CA LEU A 491 2.72 -18.99 -28.46
C LEU A 491 3.22 -17.54 -28.43
N ALA A 492 3.67 -17.12 -27.25
CA ALA A 492 4.19 -15.80 -26.97
C ALA A 492 5.49 -15.89 -26.14
N ARG A 493 6.15 -14.75 -26.00
CA ARG A 493 7.25 -14.54 -25.06
C ARG A 493 6.88 -13.41 -24.11
N ASP A 494 7.27 -13.51 -22.85
CA ASP A 494 7.12 -12.39 -21.92
C ASP A 494 8.20 -11.32 -22.11
N ARG A 495 8.25 -10.34 -21.21
CA ARG A 495 9.25 -9.26 -21.23
C ARG A 495 10.69 -9.73 -21.03
N PHE A 496 10.89 -10.96 -20.54
CA PHE A 496 12.18 -11.58 -20.26
C PHE A 496 12.56 -12.64 -21.31
N ASP A 497 11.84 -12.66 -22.44
CA ASP A 497 11.99 -13.63 -23.51
C ASP A 497 11.69 -15.08 -23.09
N GLN A 498 11.01 -15.30 -21.96
CA GLN A 498 10.57 -16.64 -21.55
C GLN A 498 9.35 -17.07 -22.39
N PRO A 499 9.34 -18.29 -22.96
CA PRO A 499 8.23 -18.77 -23.77
C PRO A 499 7.01 -19.15 -22.92
N LEU A 500 5.83 -18.80 -23.41
CA LEU A 500 4.55 -19.15 -22.80
C LEU A 500 3.45 -19.34 -23.83
N PHE A 501 2.38 -20.01 -23.43
CA PHE A 501 1.14 -20.09 -24.19
C PHE A 501 0.03 -19.26 -23.55
N LEU A 502 -0.67 -18.50 -24.37
CA LEU A 502 -1.93 -17.82 -24.02
C LEU A 502 -3.10 -18.67 -24.50
N PHE A 503 -3.69 -19.44 -23.58
CA PHE A 503 -4.82 -20.31 -23.85
C PHE A 503 -6.14 -19.53 -23.86
N GLU A 504 -7.03 -19.86 -24.79
CA GLU A 504 -8.35 -19.23 -24.88
C GLU A 504 -9.25 -19.56 -23.68
N ASN A 505 -9.14 -20.77 -23.12
CA ASN A 505 -9.92 -21.24 -21.99
C ASN A 505 -9.29 -22.48 -21.35
N GLN A 506 -9.88 -22.93 -20.24
CA GLN A 506 -9.40 -24.08 -19.47
C GLN A 506 -9.46 -25.39 -20.27
N PHE A 507 -10.41 -25.54 -21.20
CA PHE A 507 -10.48 -26.70 -22.09
C PHE A 507 -9.30 -26.76 -23.05
N ALA A 508 -8.95 -25.63 -23.68
CA ALA A 508 -7.79 -25.55 -24.55
C ALA A 508 -6.48 -25.87 -23.81
N MET A 509 -6.35 -25.39 -22.57
CA MET A 509 -5.21 -25.70 -21.71
C MET A 509 -5.11 -27.20 -21.38
N ARG A 510 -6.22 -27.83 -20.96
CA ARG A 510 -6.24 -29.28 -20.66
C ARG A 510 -5.93 -30.12 -21.89
N TRP A 511 -6.56 -29.80 -23.01
CA TRP A 511 -6.32 -30.50 -24.28
C TRP A 511 -4.87 -30.38 -24.74
N PHE A 512 -4.23 -29.23 -24.50
CA PHE A 512 -2.81 -29.06 -24.77
C PHE A 512 -1.94 -29.96 -23.89
N ALA A 513 -2.21 -29.99 -22.59
CA ALA A 513 -1.51 -30.86 -21.64
C ALA A 513 -1.68 -32.35 -22.01
N ASP A 514 -2.87 -32.77 -22.42
CA ASP A 514 -3.13 -34.15 -22.87
C ASP A 514 -2.37 -34.49 -24.16
N LYS A 515 -2.24 -33.52 -25.08
CA LYS A 515 -1.55 -33.71 -26.36
C LYS A 515 -0.02 -33.69 -26.22
N TYR A 516 0.49 -32.89 -25.30
CA TYR A 516 1.93 -32.70 -25.04
C TYR A 516 2.22 -32.95 -23.55
N PRO A 517 2.15 -34.21 -23.10
CA PRO A 517 2.27 -34.56 -21.68
C PRO A 517 3.66 -34.29 -21.10
N ASP A 518 4.68 -34.18 -21.96
CA ASP A 518 6.05 -33.89 -21.56
C ASP A 518 6.29 -32.38 -21.31
N VAL A 519 5.34 -31.51 -21.69
CA VAL A 519 5.47 -30.06 -21.53
C VAL A 519 4.82 -29.60 -20.23
N GLU A 520 5.62 -29.15 -19.28
CA GLU A 520 5.12 -28.64 -18.01
C GLU A 520 4.57 -27.21 -18.15
N LEU A 521 3.30 -27.00 -17.79
CA LEU A 521 2.64 -25.70 -17.81
C LEU A 521 2.73 -25.00 -16.45
N LYS A 522 3.57 -23.98 -16.33
CA LYS A 522 3.81 -23.22 -15.10
C LYS A 522 2.96 -21.96 -15.04
N SER A 523 2.50 -21.55 -13.85
CA SER A 523 1.86 -20.26 -13.59
C SER A 523 2.73 -19.37 -12.72
N LEU A 524 2.58 -18.05 -12.85
CA LEU A 524 3.09 -17.12 -11.84
C LEU A 524 2.27 -17.29 -10.55
N MET A 525 2.92 -17.25 -9.39
CA MET A 525 2.29 -17.43 -8.06
C MET A 525 1.49 -16.21 -7.62
#